data_AF-A0A0S6WRB7-F1
#
_entry.id   AF-A0A0S6WRB7-F1
#
_cell.length_a   1.000
_cell.length_b   1.000
_cell.length_c   1.000
_cell.angle_alpha   90.00
_cell.angle_beta   90.00
_cell.angle_gamma   90.00
#
_symmetry.space_group_name_H-M   'P 1'
#
loop_
_entity.id
_entity.type
_entity.pdbx_description
1 polymer ?
#
loop_
_entity_poly.entity_id
_entity_poly.type
_entity_poly.pdbx_seq_one_letter_code
_entity_poly.pdbx_strand_id
1 'polypeptide(L)'
;MKIRPFEQWLWPALDDGDEVVSYVAIRSDENYREGYSSTHPNLSVLLPFREEGVDKAGVIDILEASGLGLPSYYEWRSRSGCTFCFFQQKIEWVRLMERHPESFEEAKSYEKNAIEHGSPFTWSQGESLEDLARPERVEQIREEHRKRLERAKAKRVRNPLRSDDSEIDLDELYGQAKVCLACHK
;
A
#
# COMPACT_ATOMS: atom_id res chain seq x y z
N MET A 1 5.28 -5.45 -15.21
CA MET A 1 4.29 -4.35 -15.25
C MET A 1 4.78 -3.01 -14.70
N LYS A 2 5.87 -2.91 -13.91
CA LYS A 2 6.31 -1.62 -13.34
C LYS A 2 7.70 -1.19 -13.81
N ILE A 3 8.74 -1.96 -13.48
CA ILE A 3 10.14 -1.59 -13.78
C ILE A 3 10.39 -1.55 -15.30
N ARG A 4 10.26 -2.67 -16.01
CA ARG A 4 10.55 -2.70 -17.46
C ARG A 4 9.78 -1.67 -18.29
N PRO A 5 8.47 -1.44 -18.09
CA PRO A 5 7.77 -0.39 -18.84
C PRO A 5 8.31 1.02 -18.53
N PHE A 6 8.67 1.30 -17.28
CA PHE A 6 9.32 2.56 -16.91
C PHE A 6 10.66 2.73 -17.61
N GLU A 7 11.49 1.67 -17.64
CA GLU A 7 12.77 1.67 -18.33
C GLU A 7 12.59 1.87 -19.84
N GLN A 8 11.71 1.10 -20.47
CA GLN A 8 11.41 1.20 -21.91
C GLN A 8 10.89 2.57 -22.32
N TRP A 9 10.17 3.26 -21.44
CA TRP A 9 9.68 4.59 -21.70
C TRP A 9 10.79 5.64 -21.62
N LEU A 10 11.73 5.49 -20.68
CA LEU A 10 12.72 6.51 -20.37
C LEU A 10 14.04 6.33 -21.14
N TRP A 11 14.42 5.09 -21.46
CA TRP A 11 15.73 4.76 -22.04
C TRP A 11 16.01 5.46 -23.36
N PRO A 12 15.05 5.57 -24.31
CA PRO A 12 15.33 6.27 -25.57
C PRO A 12 15.82 7.71 -25.37
N ALA A 13 15.20 8.46 -24.45
CA ALA A 13 15.61 9.83 -24.17
C ALA A 13 16.98 9.89 -23.48
N LEU A 14 17.22 8.97 -22.53
CA LEU A 14 18.50 8.89 -21.82
C LEU A 14 19.66 8.51 -22.74
N ASP A 15 19.42 7.59 -23.69
CA ASP A 15 20.37 7.15 -24.72
C ASP A 15 20.67 8.27 -25.74
N ASP A 16 19.68 9.13 -26.02
CA ASP A 16 19.83 10.35 -26.85
C ASP A 16 20.60 11.48 -26.13
N GLY A 17 20.91 11.30 -24.84
CA GLY A 17 21.74 12.19 -24.04
C GLY A 17 21.00 13.06 -23.03
N ASP A 18 19.69 12.91 -22.89
CA ASP A 18 18.93 13.66 -21.88
C ASP A 18 19.31 13.21 -20.46
N GLU A 19 19.37 14.18 -19.54
CA GLU A 19 19.53 13.93 -18.11
C GLU A 19 18.17 14.00 -17.40
N VAL A 20 17.87 12.97 -16.62
CA VAL A 20 16.60 12.87 -15.89
C VAL A 20 16.85 12.73 -14.39
N VAL A 21 16.11 13.53 -13.62
CA VAL A 21 16.06 13.46 -12.16
C VAL A 21 14.68 12.95 -11.74
N SER A 22 14.63 11.77 -11.14
CA SER A 22 13.40 11.16 -10.62
C SER A 22 13.24 11.49 -9.15
N TYR A 23 12.27 12.35 -8.83
CA TYR A 23 11.93 12.71 -7.46
C TYR A 23 10.95 11.68 -6.89
N VAL A 24 11.34 10.98 -5.82
CA VAL A 24 10.52 9.95 -5.19
C VAL A 24 10.21 10.32 -3.75
N ALA A 25 8.93 10.37 -3.43
CA ALA A 25 8.39 10.75 -2.12
C ALA A 25 8.49 9.61 -1.08
N ILE A 26 9.67 9.00 -0.91
CA ILE A 26 9.92 8.11 0.23
C ILE A 26 10.19 8.96 1.46
N ARG A 27 9.45 8.71 2.55
CA ARG A 27 9.49 9.53 3.77
C ARG A 27 10.71 9.20 4.64
N SER A 28 10.99 10.10 5.58
CA SER A 28 12.08 9.95 6.56
C SER A 28 11.86 8.80 7.57
N ASP A 29 10.60 8.44 7.86
CA ASP A 29 10.25 7.33 8.73
C ASP A 29 10.26 5.96 8.02
N GLU A 30 10.51 5.93 6.70
CA GLU A 30 10.57 4.72 5.88
C GLU A 30 12.03 4.30 5.59
N ASN A 31 12.93 4.37 6.57
CA ASN A 31 14.38 4.18 6.40
C ASN A 31 14.80 2.85 5.73
N TYR A 32 13.97 1.82 5.81
CA TYR A 32 14.22 0.51 5.20
C TYR A 32 13.91 0.47 3.69
N ARG A 33 13.25 1.50 3.13
CA ARG A 33 12.90 1.58 1.71
C ARG A 33 14.03 2.24 0.94
N GLU A 34 14.30 1.75 -0.25
CA GLU A 34 15.26 2.35 -1.17
C GLU A 34 14.53 2.85 -2.43
N GLY A 35 15.10 3.88 -3.06
CA GLY A 35 14.67 4.33 -4.37
C GLY A 35 15.06 3.31 -5.45
N TYR A 36 14.57 3.53 -6.67
CA TYR A 36 15.05 2.75 -7.81
C TYR A 36 16.56 2.98 -8.00
N SER A 37 17.34 1.90 -8.06
CA SER A 37 18.77 1.96 -8.35
C SER A 37 18.96 1.86 -9.86
N SER A 38 19.07 3.00 -10.54
CA SER A 38 19.34 3.06 -11.98
C SER A 38 20.72 2.50 -12.31
N THR A 39 20.82 1.78 -13.42
CA THR A 39 22.10 1.44 -14.07
C THR A 39 22.50 2.44 -15.15
N HIS A 40 21.59 3.33 -15.58
CA HIS A 40 21.85 4.32 -16.62
C HIS A 40 22.50 5.58 -16.01
N PRO A 41 23.64 6.08 -16.56
CA PRO A 41 24.40 7.18 -15.97
C PRO A 41 23.64 8.52 -15.93
N ASN A 42 22.77 8.76 -16.92
CA ASN A 42 22.00 10.01 -17.02
C ASN A 42 20.69 10.01 -16.20
N LEU A 43 20.44 8.97 -15.38
CA LEU A 43 19.25 8.89 -14.53
C LEU A 43 19.66 8.92 -13.05
N SER A 44 19.23 9.96 -12.36
CA SER A 44 19.42 10.12 -10.90
C SER A 44 18.09 10.04 -10.17
N VAL A 45 18.13 9.60 -8.90
CA VAL A 45 16.94 9.50 -8.04
C VAL A 45 17.20 10.32 -6.78
N LEU A 46 16.27 11.23 -6.46
CA LEU A 46 16.32 12.07 -5.25
C LEU A 46 15.16 11.75 -4.31
N LEU A 47 15.43 11.81 -3.01
CA LEU A 47 14.48 11.42 -1.95
C LEU A 47 14.19 12.63 -1.02
N PRO A 48 13.53 13.68 -1.52
CA PRO A 48 13.42 14.96 -0.81
C PRO A 48 12.79 14.84 0.57
N PHE A 49 11.75 14.02 0.73
CA PHE A 49 11.10 13.85 2.05
C PHE A 49 12.00 13.14 3.06
N ARG A 50 12.89 12.27 2.61
CA ARG A 50 13.88 11.65 3.48
C ARG A 50 14.98 12.63 3.87
N GLU A 51 15.51 13.35 2.88
CA GLU A 51 16.59 14.33 3.06
C GLU A 51 16.16 15.48 3.98
N GLU A 52 14.92 15.95 3.84
CA GLU A 52 14.35 17.05 4.64
C GLU A 52 13.66 16.56 5.93
N GLY A 53 13.75 15.27 6.26
CA GLY A 53 13.20 14.73 7.51
C GLY A 53 11.67 14.68 7.59
N VAL A 54 10.95 14.79 6.47
CA VAL A 54 9.48 14.75 6.39
C VAL A 54 8.96 13.32 6.61
N ASP A 55 8.28 13.11 7.73
CA ASP A 55 7.65 11.85 8.12
C ASP A 55 6.17 11.78 7.69
N LYS A 56 5.45 10.71 8.08
CA LYS A 56 4.01 10.57 7.82
C LYS A 56 3.20 11.78 8.23
N ALA A 57 3.45 12.30 9.44
CA ALA A 57 2.69 13.40 9.98
C ALA A 57 2.98 14.68 9.18
N GLY A 58 4.24 14.93 8.83
CA GLY A 58 4.64 16.03 7.96
C GLY A 58 3.98 15.99 6.59
N VAL A 59 3.83 14.81 5.98
CA VAL A 59 3.09 14.66 4.71
C VAL A 59 1.61 15.04 4.89
N ILE A 60 0.96 14.59 5.95
CA ILE A 60 -0.44 14.94 6.24
C ILE A 60 -0.57 16.44 6.46
N ASP A 61 0.32 17.04 7.24
CA ASP A 61 0.33 18.50 7.50
C ASP A 61 0.47 19.30 6.19
N ILE A 62 1.34 18.87 5.26
CA ILE A 62 1.50 19.48 3.94
C ILE A 62 0.20 19.38 3.11
N LEU A 63 -0.44 18.21 3.09
CA LEU A 63 -1.67 17.98 2.32
C LEU A 63 -2.84 18.82 2.84
N GLU A 64 -3.00 18.89 4.16
CA GLU A 64 -4.04 19.70 4.80
C GLU A 64 -3.78 21.20 4.62
N ALA A 65 -2.54 21.66 4.82
CA ALA A 65 -2.17 23.06 4.59
C ALA A 65 -2.36 23.49 3.12
N SER A 66 -2.25 22.55 2.18
CA SER A 66 -2.49 22.78 0.75
C SER A 66 -3.98 22.70 0.36
N GLY A 67 -4.87 22.34 1.29
CA GLY A 67 -6.29 22.14 1.03
C GLY A 67 -6.62 20.91 0.19
N LEU A 68 -5.69 19.95 0.06
CA LEU A 68 -5.88 18.72 -0.70
C LEU A 68 -6.48 17.60 0.15
N GLY A 69 -6.01 17.48 1.40
CA GLY A 69 -6.38 16.41 2.32
C GLY A 69 -5.99 15.00 1.83
N LEU A 70 -6.50 13.98 2.53
CA LEU A 70 -6.28 12.58 2.16
C LEU A 70 -7.34 12.07 1.18
N PRO A 71 -6.96 11.26 0.17
CA PRO A 71 -7.92 10.58 -0.69
C PRO A 71 -8.91 9.68 0.06
N SER A 72 -10.17 9.67 -0.36
CA SER A 72 -11.27 8.93 0.31
C SER A 72 -11.10 7.42 0.38
N TYR A 73 -10.27 6.82 -0.48
CA TYR A 73 -10.00 5.38 -0.38
C TYR A 73 -9.28 5.00 0.92
N TYR A 74 -8.60 5.93 1.59
CA TYR A 74 -7.96 5.67 2.88
C TYR A 74 -8.94 5.31 4.01
N GLU A 75 -10.23 5.64 3.85
CA GLU A 75 -11.29 5.24 4.79
C GLU A 75 -11.42 3.72 4.96
N TRP A 76 -11.10 2.96 3.91
CA TRP A 76 -11.37 1.53 3.88
C TRP A 76 -10.17 0.67 3.51
N ARG A 77 -9.13 1.25 2.89
CA ARG A 77 -7.86 0.58 2.55
C ARG A 77 -6.65 1.42 2.93
N SER A 78 -5.56 0.74 3.25
CA SER A 78 -4.29 1.27 3.74
C SER A 78 -3.35 1.75 2.64
N ARG A 79 -3.47 1.22 1.42
CA ARG A 79 -2.50 1.41 0.34
C ARG A 79 -3.17 1.85 -0.95
N SER A 80 -2.63 2.89 -1.58
CA SER A 80 -3.08 3.49 -2.85
C SER A 80 -2.63 2.74 -4.10
N GLY A 81 -2.00 1.57 -3.95
CA GLY A 81 -1.42 0.82 -5.06
C GLY A 81 -2.44 0.10 -5.95
N CYS A 82 -2.12 -1.15 -6.31
CA CYS A 82 -2.98 -1.95 -7.17
C CYS A 82 -4.38 -2.16 -6.54
N THR A 83 -5.42 -2.28 -7.38
CA THR A 83 -6.78 -2.63 -6.94
C THR A 83 -6.78 -3.96 -6.21
N PHE A 84 -6.07 -4.96 -6.76
CA PHE A 84 -5.89 -6.30 -6.20
C PHE A 84 -4.44 -6.52 -5.79
N CYS A 85 -4.20 -7.03 -4.59
CA CYS A 85 -2.85 -7.26 -4.10
C CYS A 85 -2.79 -8.43 -3.10
N PHE A 86 -1.76 -9.28 -3.22
CA PHE A 86 -1.47 -10.37 -2.28
C PHE A 86 -1.21 -9.91 -0.85
N PHE A 87 -0.81 -8.65 -0.69
CA PHE A 87 -0.49 -8.05 0.59
C PHE A 87 -1.67 -7.30 1.21
N GLN A 88 -2.83 -7.31 0.54
CA GLN A 88 -4.05 -6.70 1.05
C GLN A 88 -4.53 -7.48 2.28
N GLN A 89 -4.86 -6.76 3.35
CA GLN A 89 -5.35 -7.33 4.59
C GLN A 89 -6.72 -7.97 4.38
N LYS A 90 -7.03 -9.01 5.14
CA LYS A 90 -8.32 -9.70 5.06
C LYS A 90 -9.50 -8.74 5.27
N ILE A 91 -9.35 -7.77 6.18
CA ILE A 91 -10.38 -6.74 6.40
C ILE A 91 -10.57 -5.83 5.18
N GLU A 92 -9.51 -5.55 4.42
CA GLU A 92 -9.60 -4.75 3.19
C GLU A 92 -10.30 -5.54 2.08
N TRP A 93 -10.14 -6.87 2.01
CA TRP A 93 -10.93 -7.73 1.12
C TRP A 93 -12.42 -7.73 1.48
N VAL A 94 -12.76 -7.83 2.76
CA VAL A 94 -14.14 -7.70 3.24
C VAL A 94 -14.73 -6.34 2.86
N ARG A 95 -13.99 -5.25 3.08
CA ARG A 95 -14.43 -3.90 2.71
C ARG A 95 -14.53 -3.70 1.19
N LEU A 96 -13.63 -4.31 0.40
CA LEU A 96 -13.71 -4.31 -1.06
C LEU A 96 -15.00 -4.98 -1.53
N MET A 97 -15.36 -6.13 -0.96
CA MET A 97 -16.61 -6.84 -1.26
C MET A 97 -17.85 -5.98 -0.98
N GLU A 98 -17.83 -5.21 0.12
CA GLU A 98 -18.94 -4.34 0.51
C GLU A 98 -19.06 -3.07 -0.33
N ARG A 99 -17.94 -2.39 -0.58
CA ARG A 99 -17.91 -1.09 -1.27
C ARG A 99 -17.87 -1.21 -2.80
N HIS A 100 -17.20 -2.25 -3.31
CA HIS A 100 -16.93 -2.47 -4.73
C HIS A 100 -17.14 -3.95 -5.10
N PRO A 101 -18.39 -4.46 -5.03
CA PRO A 101 -18.68 -5.87 -5.24
C PRO A 101 -18.26 -6.38 -6.64
N GLU A 102 -18.34 -5.55 -7.67
CA GLU A 102 -17.91 -5.89 -9.02
C GLU A 102 -16.40 -6.17 -9.09
N SER A 103 -15.58 -5.32 -8.47
CA SER A 103 -14.13 -5.52 -8.40
C SER A 103 -13.77 -6.75 -7.55
N PHE A 104 -14.55 -7.05 -6.51
CA PHE A 104 -14.35 -8.27 -5.72
C PHE A 104 -14.63 -9.54 -6.54
N GLU A 105 -15.70 -9.56 -7.34
CA GLU A 105 -15.99 -10.69 -8.23
C GLU A 105 -14.97 -10.79 -9.38
N GLU A 106 -14.49 -9.67 -9.90
CA GLU A 106 -13.37 -9.65 -10.85
C GLU A 106 -12.13 -10.32 -10.24
N ALA A 107 -11.75 -9.95 -9.02
CA ALA A 107 -10.63 -10.57 -8.32
C ALA A 107 -10.83 -12.10 -8.16
N LYS A 108 -12.03 -12.54 -7.79
CA LYS A 108 -12.36 -13.97 -7.69
C LYS A 108 -12.20 -14.71 -9.02
N SER A 109 -12.56 -14.09 -10.14
CA SER A 109 -12.41 -14.69 -11.47
C SER A 109 -10.95 -15.04 -11.79
N TYR A 110 -10.01 -14.22 -11.34
CA TYR A 110 -8.58 -14.47 -11.54
C TYR A 110 -8.04 -15.66 -10.74
N GLU A 111 -8.60 -15.96 -9.55
CA GLU A 111 -8.26 -17.19 -8.81
C GLU A 111 -8.71 -18.45 -9.56
N LYS A 112 -9.92 -18.40 -10.15
CA LYS A 112 -10.50 -19.53 -10.91
C LYS A 112 -9.69 -19.87 -12.17
N ASN A 113 -9.29 -18.85 -12.94
CA ASN A 113 -8.46 -19.04 -14.13
C ASN A 113 -7.12 -19.73 -13.82
N ALA A 114 -6.56 -19.52 -12.63
CA ALA A 114 -5.28 -20.13 -12.25
C ALA A 114 -5.40 -21.63 -11.91
N ILE A 115 -6.54 -22.05 -11.36
CA ILE A 115 -6.82 -23.46 -11.05
C ILE A 115 -6.86 -24.30 -12.33
N GLU A 116 -7.44 -23.77 -13.42
CA GLU A 116 -7.49 -24.43 -14.73
C GLU A 116 -6.09 -24.57 -15.37
N HIS A 117 -5.15 -23.68 -15.05
CA HIS A 117 -3.81 -23.62 -15.64
C HIS A 117 -2.69 -24.21 -14.75
N GLY A 118 -3.05 -24.96 -13.70
CA GLY A 118 -2.12 -25.85 -12.99
C GLY A 118 -1.35 -25.24 -11.81
N SER A 119 -1.70 -24.04 -11.34
CA SER A 119 -1.21 -23.52 -10.06
C SER A 119 -2.34 -22.79 -9.32
N PRO A 120 -2.82 -23.28 -8.16
CA PRO A 120 -3.87 -22.62 -7.42
C PRO A 120 -3.35 -21.30 -6.86
N PHE A 121 -3.74 -20.22 -7.49
CA PHE A 121 -3.44 -18.86 -7.07
C PHE A 121 -4.56 -18.34 -6.19
N THR A 122 -4.19 -17.75 -5.05
CA THR A 122 -5.12 -17.07 -4.15
C THR A 122 -4.57 -15.68 -3.82
N TRP A 123 -5.47 -14.71 -3.73
CA TRP A 123 -5.13 -13.35 -3.34
C TRP A 123 -4.85 -13.24 -1.84
N SER A 124 -5.62 -13.97 -1.02
CA SER A 124 -5.47 -13.99 0.44
C SER A 124 -4.61 -15.17 0.86
N GLN A 125 -3.63 -14.93 1.73
CA GLN A 125 -2.78 -16.01 2.22
C GLN A 125 -3.59 -17.05 3.01
N GLY A 126 -3.57 -18.28 2.50
CA GLY A 126 -4.13 -19.45 3.16
C GLY A 126 -5.64 -19.66 2.95
N GLU A 127 -6.32 -18.84 2.13
CA GLU A 127 -7.73 -19.04 1.78
C GLU A 127 -8.09 -18.37 0.46
N SER A 128 -9.05 -18.92 -0.29
CA SER A 128 -9.61 -18.29 -1.49
C SER A 128 -10.51 -17.10 -1.13
N LEU A 129 -10.79 -16.21 -2.10
CA LEU A 129 -11.78 -15.16 -1.90
C LEU A 129 -13.21 -15.71 -1.77
N GLU A 130 -13.49 -16.89 -2.34
CA GLU A 130 -14.77 -17.60 -2.14
C GLU A 130 -14.94 -18.05 -0.68
N ASP A 131 -13.89 -18.61 -0.08
CA ASP A 131 -13.93 -19.02 1.34
C ASP A 131 -13.95 -17.82 2.28
N LEU A 132 -13.20 -16.76 1.95
CA LEU A 132 -13.18 -15.51 2.70
C LEU A 132 -14.55 -14.83 2.74
N ALA A 133 -15.32 -14.92 1.65
CA ALA A 133 -16.64 -14.30 1.51
C ALA A 133 -17.74 -15.00 2.31
N ARG A 134 -17.49 -16.18 2.89
CA ARG A 134 -18.49 -16.88 3.70
C ARG A 134 -18.89 -16.04 4.93
N PRO A 135 -20.19 -15.91 5.26
CA PRO A 135 -20.65 -15.01 6.34
C PRO A 135 -19.95 -15.23 7.69
N GLU A 136 -19.74 -16.49 8.08
CA GLU A 136 -19.03 -16.86 9.31
C GLU A 136 -17.57 -16.37 9.32
N ARG A 137 -16.90 -16.47 8.16
CA ARG A 137 -15.50 -16.06 8.00
C ARG A 137 -15.37 -14.53 7.97
N VAL A 138 -16.30 -13.84 7.32
CA VAL A 138 -16.38 -12.37 7.31
C VAL A 138 -16.52 -11.84 8.73
N GLU A 139 -17.42 -12.42 9.53
CA GLU A 139 -17.62 -12.00 10.92
C GLU A 139 -16.37 -12.25 11.77
N GLN A 140 -15.71 -13.40 11.57
CA GLN A 140 -14.43 -13.68 12.22
C GLN A 140 -13.36 -12.62 11.89
N ILE A 141 -13.24 -12.23 10.62
CA ILE A 141 -12.27 -11.22 10.17
C ILE A 141 -12.57 -9.85 10.82
N ARG A 142 -13.85 -9.47 10.90
CA ARG A 142 -14.29 -8.23 11.56
C ARG A 142 -13.98 -8.25 13.05
N GLU A 143 -14.25 -9.36 13.73
CA GLU A 143 -13.90 -9.55 15.14
C GLU A 143 -12.40 -9.43 15.37
N GLU A 144 -11.59 -10.12 14.56
CA GLU A 144 -10.13 -10.05 14.65
C GLU A 144 -9.61 -8.63 14.44
N HIS A 145 -10.17 -7.91 13.45
CA HIS A 145 -9.85 -6.51 13.20
C HIS A 145 -10.21 -5.62 14.40
N ARG A 146 -11.43 -5.77 14.96
CA ARG A 146 -11.89 -5.02 16.13
C ARG A 146 -10.99 -5.25 17.35
N LYS A 147 -10.67 -6.51 17.67
CA LYS A 147 -9.76 -6.86 18.77
C LYS A 147 -8.37 -6.24 18.59
N ARG A 148 -7.84 -6.22 17.36
CA ARG A 148 -6.55 -5.58 17.07
C ARG A 148 -6.63 -4.08 17.33
N LEU A 149 -7.70 -3.43 16.85
CA LEU A 149 -7.91 -2.00 17.00
C LEU A 149 -8.05 -1.59 18.49
N GLU A 150 -8.79 -2.36 19.29
CA GLU A 150 -8.89 -2.17 20.74
C GLU A 150 -7.53 -2.29 21.43
N ARG A 151 -6.74 -3.31 21.08
CA ARG A 151 -5.38 -3.50 21.63
C ARG A 151 -4.44 -2.36 21.24
N ALA A 152 -4.53 -1.84 20.02
CA ALA A 152 -3.73 -0.71 19.57
C ALA A 152 -4.12 0.57 20.32
N LYS A 153 -5.42 0.86 20.44
CA LYS A 153 -5.94 1.98 21.23
C LYS A 153 -5.51 1.92 22.70
N ALA A 154 -5.56 0.74 23.31
CA ALA A 154 -5.16 0.55 24.70
C ALA A 154 -3.65 0.78 24.95
N LYS A 155 -2.80 0.60 23.93
CA LYS A 155 -1.35 0.81 24.02
C LYS A 155 -0.92 2.24 23.69
N ARG A 156 -1.82 3.08 23.17
CA ARG A 156 -1.46 4.43 22.72
C ARG A 156 -1.13 5.31 23.92
N VAL A 157 0.09 5.84 23.93
CA VAL A 157 0.54 6.82 24.92
C VAL A 157 0.09 8.19 24.43
N ARG A 158 -0.77 8.87 25.19
CA ARG A 158 -1.24 10.21 24.84
C ARG A 158 -0.05 11.19 24.84
N ASN A 159 0.21 11.81 23.69
CA ASN A 159 1.17 12.90 23.59
C ASN A 159 0.51 14.22 24.05
N PRO A 160 1.03 14.94 25.08
CA PRO A 160 0.46 16.21 25.52
C PRO A 160 0.67 17.37 24.54
N LEU A 161 1.65 17.27 23.64
CA LEU A 161 2.06 18.34 22.73
C LEU A 161 1.41 18.25 21.34
N ARG A 162 0.74 17.14 21.04
CA ARG A 162 -0.08 16.96 19.84
C ARG A 162 -1.46 16.53 20.31
N SER A 163 -2.53 17.13 19.78
CA SER A 163 -3.87 16.57 19.93
C SER A 163 -3.90 15.24 19.17
N ASP A 164 -3.59 14.16 19.89
CA ASP A 164 -3.40 12.81 19.35
C ASP A 164 -4.76 12.14 19.05
N ASP A 165 -5.64 12.90 18.37
CA ASP A 165 -7.03 12.55 18.04
C ASP A 165 -7.15 11.93 16.63
N SER A 166 -6.01 11.72 15.96
CA SER A 166 -5.99 11.00 14.68
C SER A 166 -6.39 9.54 14.89
N GLU A 167 -7.34 9.05 14.10
CA GLU A 167 -7.72 7.64 14.14
C GLU A 167 -6.51 6.75 13.83
N ILE A 168 -6.43 5.59 14.51
CA ILE A 168 -5.41 4.58 14.20
C ILE A 168 -5.72 4.05 12.81
N ASP A 169 -4.90 4.41 11.84
CA ASP A 169 -5.09 3.94 10.48
C ASP A 169 -4.64 2.48 10.31
N LEU A 170 -5.03 1.89 9.18
CA LEU A 170 -4.75 0.50 8.89
C LEU A 170 -3.24 0.19 8.77
N ASP A 171 -2.43 1.15 8.33
CA ASP A 171 -0.98 0.97 8.19
C ASP A 171 -0.31 0.92 9.57
N GLU A 172 -0.77 1.75 10.51
CA GLU A 172 -0.36 1.68 11.92
C GLU A 172 -0.83 0.36 12.57
N LEU A 173 -2.06 -0.06 12.30
CA LEU A 173 -2.68 -1.22 12.96
C LEU A 173 -2.07 -2.56 12.56
N TYR A 174 -1.79 -2.74 11.26
CA TYR A 174 -1.25 -3.99 10.73
C TYR A 174 0.26 -3.96 10.53
N GLY A 175 0.86 -2.77 10.67
CA GLY A 175 2.26 -2.53 10.39
C GLY A 175 2.56 -2.59 8.90
N GLN A 176 3.71 -2.01 8.54
CA GLN A 176 4.23 -2.10 7.18
C GLN A 176 4.70 -3.53 6.92
N ALA A 177 3.93 -4.30 6.14
CA ALA A 177 4.42 -5.56 5.58
C ALA A 177 5.72 -5.27 4.83
N LYS A 178 6.86 -5.78 5.34
CA LYS A 178 8.24 -5.51 4.91
C LYS A 178 8.58 -6.01 3.50
N VAL A 179 7.58 -6.30 2.66
CA VAL A 179 7.73 -7.12 1.45
C VAL A 179 7.12 -6.46 0.23
N CYS A 180 7.25 -5.13 0.11
CA CYS A 180 7.19 -4.49 -1.20
C CYS A 180 8.62 -4.38 -1.79
N LEU A 181 9.37 -5.49 -1.75
CA LEU A 181 10.67 -5.66 -2.42
C LEU A 181 10.53 -5.78 -3.96
N ALA A 182 9.35 -5.51 -4.51
CA ALA A 182 9.09 -5.55 -5.96
C ALA A 182 9.88 -4.48 -6.75
N CYS A 183 10.70 -3.67 -6.08
CA CYS A 183 11.66 -2.74 -6.65
C CYS A 183 13.10 -3.26 -6.69
N HIS A 184 13.39 -4.45 -6.12
CA HIS A 184 14.69 -5.11 -6.22
C HIS A 184 14.59 -6.33 -7.14
N LYS A 185 14.68 -6.09 -8.45
CA LYS A 185 15.33 -6.94 -9.46
C LYS A 185 15.09 -6.43 -10.86
#